data_AF-A0A366W127-F1
#
_entry.id   AF-A0A366W127-F1
#
_cell.length_a   1.000
_cell.length_b   1.000
_cell.length_c   1.000
_cell.angle_alpha   90.00
_cell.angle_beta   90.00
_cell.angle_gamma   90.00
#
_symmetry.space_group_name_H-M   'P 1'
#
loop_
_entity.id
_entity.type
_entity.pdbx_description
1 polymer ?
#
loop_
_entity_poly.entity_id
_entity_poly.type
_entity_poly.pdbx_seq_one_letter_code
_entity_poly.pdbx_strand_id
1 'polypeptide(L)'
;MRCFIIDTVATVVFFTLLAASTELFIAGMDPYEVLVTRLIMIPMMVVTARPYGIWRDFLFKAAKPTTGWGNTLVDSLAFMIFQVPIYVLTLVIAGADSKEIMSLIASSSLIMLVISRPFGVYLELVRKWAGVSVIENKVVKADSMPID
;
A
#
# COMPACT_ATOMS: atom_id res chain seq x y z
N MET A 1 2.96 1.52 19.53
CA MET A 1 3.65 0.45 18.78
C MET A 1 2.68 -0.62 18.26
N ARG A 2 1.76 -1.16 19.09
CA ARG A 2 0.76 -2.15 18.64
C ARG A 2 -0.12 -1.69 17.47
N CYS A 3 -0.70 -0.48 17.51
CA CYS A 3 -1.52 0.02 16.38
C CYS A 3 -0.74 0.05 15.07
N PHE A 4 0.50 0.55 15.13
CA PHE A 4 1.36 0.68 13.95
C PHE A 4 1.64 -0.67 13.30
N ILE A 5 1.98 -1.69 14.09
CA ILE A 5 2.21 -3.05 13.56
C ILE A 5 0.93 -3.62 12.96
N ILE A 6 -0.21 -3.45 13.64
CA ILE A 6 -1.51 -3.94 13.17
C ILE A 6 -1.90 -3.28 11.85
N ASP A 7 -1.72 -1.96 11.76
CA ASP A 7 -2.03 -1.19 10.55
C ASP A 7 -1.10 -1.60 9.39
N THR A 8 0.19 -1.77 9.64
CA THR A 8 1.14 -2.24 8.63
C THR A 8 0.81 -3.64 8.14
N VAL A 9 0.54 -4.59 9.04
CA VAL A 9 0.19 -5.96 8.66
C VAL A 9 -1.13 -6.00 7.90
N ALA A 10 -2.16 -5.29 8.37
CA ALA A 10 -3.44 -5.20 7.69
C ALA A 10 -3.29 -4.63 6.28
N THR A 11 -2.47 -3.59 6.13
CA THR A 11 -2.15 -2.95 4.86
C THR A 11 -1.47 -3.92 3.90
N VAL A 12 -0.42 -4.62 4.36
CA VAL A 12 0.31 -5.58 3.54
C VAL A 12 -0.61 -6.69 3.07
N VAL A 13 -1.37 -7.32 3.98
CA VAL A 13 -2.28 -8.42 3.64
C VAL A 13 -3.33 -7.97 2.62
N PHE A 14 -3.94 -6.81 2.85
CA PHE A 14 -4.98 -6.28 1.97
C PHE A 14 -4.45 -6.03 0.55
N PHE A 15 -3.32 -5.32 0.42
CA PHE A 15 -2.75 -5.01 -0.89
C PHE A 15 -2.17 -6.25 -1.58
N THR A 16 -1.64 -7.23 -0.85
CA THR A 16 -1.20 -8.51 -1.43
C THR A 16 -2.36 -9.29 -2.02
N LEU A 17 -3.49 -9.39 -1.30
CA LEU A 17 -4.68 -10.10 -1.80
C LEU A 17 -5.33 -9.37 -2.98
N LEU A 18 -5.40 -8.04 -2.89
CA LEU A 18 -5.91 -7.20 -3.96
C LEU A 18 -5.06 -7.36 -5.23
N ALA A 19 -3.74 -7.23 -5.12
CA ALA A 19 -2.82 -7.38 -6.25
C ALA A 19 -2.90 -8.78 -6.89
N ALA A 20 -2.93 -9.84 -6.08
CA ALA A 20 -3.11 -11.20 -6.59
C ALA A 20 -4.46 -11.39 -7.31
N SER A 21 -5.52 -10.78 -6.78
CA SER A 21 -6.85 -10.81 -7.41
C SER A 21 -6.86 -10.06 -8.73
N THR A 22 -6.20 -8.90 -8.81
CA THR A 22 -6.12 -8.14 -10.07
C THR A 22 -5.29 -8.86 -11.13
N GLU A 23 -4.21 -9.54 -10.74
CA GLU A 23 -3.39 -10.34 -11.66
C GLU A 23 -4.20 -11.49 -12.27
N LEU A 24 -4.89 -12.27 -11.42
CA LEU A 24 -5.66 -13.44 -11.85
C LEU A 24 -6.96 -13.08 -12.58
N PHE A 25 -7.75 -12.16 -12.03
CA PHE A 25 -9.10 -11.89 -12.53
C PHE A 25 -9.17 -10.74 -13.53
N ILE A 26 -8.25 -9.77 -13.49
CA ILE A 26 -8.31 -8.58 -14.36
C ILE A 26 -7.27 -8.65 -15.48
N ALA A 27 -6.02 -8.97 -15.17
CA ALA A 27 -5.03 -9.22 -16.21
C ALA A 27 -5.26 -10.57 -16.89
N GLY A 28 -5.85 -11.55 -16.19
CA GLY A 28 -6.04 -12.89 -16.75
C GLY A 28 -4.74 -13.67 -16.85
N MET A 29 -3.72 -13.31 -16.05
CA MET A 29 -2.45 -14.01 -15.99
C MET A 29 -2.67 -15.46 -15.56
N ASP A 30 -1.86 -16.37 -16.09
CA ASP A 30 -1.90 -17.76 -15.67
C ASP A 30 -1.47 -17.87 -14.19
N PRO A 31 -2.11 -18.74 -13.38
CA PRO A 31 -1.69 -18.96 -12.00
C PRO A 31 -0.20 -19.32 -11.85
N TYR A 32 0.39 -19.97 -12.84
CA TYR A 32 1.83 -20.23 -12.91
C TYR A 32 2.63 -18.93 -13.04
N GLU A 33 2.25 -18.02 -13.92
CA GLU A 33 2.92 -16.72 -14.11
C GLU A 33 2.82 -15.86 -12.85
N VAL A 34 1.69 -15.91 -12.14
CA VAL A 34 1.52 -15.24 -10.84
C VAL A 34 2.47 -15.82 -9.79
N LEU A 35 2.60 -17.16 -9.72
CA LEU A 35 3.54 -17.81 -8.82
C LEU A 35 5.00 -17.48 -9.15
N VAL A 36 5.36 -17.51 -10.44
CA VAL A 36 6.71 -17.14 -10.91
C VAL A 36 7.00 -15.66 -10.60
N THR A 37 6.05 -14.77 -10.83
CA THR A 37 6.16 -13.34 -10.48
C THR A 37 6.46 -13.18 -9.00
N ARG A 38 5.75 -13.89 -8.12
CA ARG A 38 6.00 -13.85 -6.66
C ARG A 38 7.36 -14.44 -6.29
N LEU A 39 7.77 -15.53 -6.93
CA LEU A 39 9.08 -16.17 -6.74
C LEU A 39 10.24 -15.25 -7.14
N ILE A 40 10.10 -14.48 -8.22
CA ILE A 40 11.09 -13.48 -8.67
C ILE A 40 11.04 -12.23 -7.80
N MET A 41 9.85 -11.87 -7.30
CA MET A 41 9.69 -10.69 -6.45
C MET A 41 10.50 -10.79 -5.15
N ILE A 42 10.61 -11.98 -4.56
CA ILE A 42 11.39 -12.20 -3.33
C ILE A 42 12.87 -11.79 -3.48
N PRO A 43 13.66 -12.35 -4.42
CA PRO A 43 15.05 -11.93 -4.62
C PRO A 43 15.14 -10.48 -5.12
N MET A 44 14.18 -10.01 -5.94
CA MET A 44 14.14 -8.60 -6.35
C MET A 44 14.03 -7.67 -5.14
N MET A 45 13.16 -7.98 -4.16
CA MET A 45 13.04 -7.21 -2.93
C MET A 45 14.34 -7.21 -2.11
N VAL A 46 15.08 -8.32 -2.08
CA VAL A 46 16.39 -8.37 -1.39
C VAL A 46 17.40 -7.46 -2.07
N VAL A 47 17.49 -7.50 -3.40
CA VAL A 47 18.41 -6.65 -4.18
C VAL A 47 18.04 -5.17 -4.05
N THR A 48 16.74 -4.86 -4.07
CA THR A 48 16.24 -3.48 -4.07
C THR A 48 16.09 -2.88 -2.67
N ALA A 49 16.20 -3.67 -1.60
CA ALA A 49 16.11 -3.18 -0.21
C ALA A 49 17.10 -2.05 0.10
N ARG A 50 18.36 -2.17 -0.39
CA ARG A 50 19.41 -1.16 -0.19
C ARG A 50 19.12 0.14 -0.98
N PRO A 51 18.89 0.10 -2.31
CA PRO A 51 18.43 1.24 -3.09
C PRO A 51 17.18 1.93 -2.52
N TYR A 52 16.20 1.13 -2.08
CA TYR A 52 14.95 1.64 -1.50
C TYR A 52 15.21 2.48 -0.25
N GLY A 53 16.11 2.04 0.64
CA GLY A 53 16.47 2.83 1.83
C GLY A 53 17.01 4.21 1.47
N ILE A 54 17.87 4.30 0.45
CA ILE A 54 18.44 5.57 -0.02
C ILE A 54 17.34 6.47 -0.62
N TRP A 55 16.47 5.90 -1.44
CA TRP A 55 15.34 6.61 -2.07
C TRP A 55 14.36 7.14 -1.02
N ARG A 56 13.98 6.31 -0.05
CA ARG A 56 13.12 6.68 1.06
C ARG A 56 13.72 7.83 1.85
N ASP A 57 15.00 7.73 2.22
CA ASP A 57 15.66 8.77 3.01
C ASP A 57 15.76 10.10 2.22
N PHE A 58 15.92 10.06 0.90
CA PHE A 58 15.83 11.24 0.03
C PHE A 58 14.41 11.85 0.04
N LEU A 59 13.37 11.04 -0.13
CA LEU A 59 11.98 11.51 -0.11
C LEU A 59 11.58 12.09 1.24
N PHE A 60 12.01 11.50 2.35
CA PHE A 60 11.78 12.05 3.68
C PHE A 60 12.48 13.40 3.89
N LYS A 61 13.70 13.56 3.36
CA LYS A 61 14.41 14.86 3.36
C LYS A 61 13.71 15.91 2.50
N ALA A 62 13.11 15.50 1.38
CA ALA A 62 12.39 16.39 0.48
C ALA A 62 11.00 16.79 1.03
N ALA A 63 10.24 15.84 1.54
CA ALA A 63 8.86 16.05 1.99
C ALA A 63 8.76 16.73 3.36
N LYS A 64 9.78 16.63 4.22
CA LYS A 64 9.83 17.16 5.60
C LYS A 64 8.48 17.03 6.34
N PRO A 65 7.90 15.83 6.45
CA PRO A 65 6.62 15.63 7.10
C PRO A 65 6.66 16.11 8.56
N THR A 66 5.75 17.02 8.92
CA THR A 66 5.68 17.66 10.24
C THR A 66 4.83 16.88 11.26
N THR A 67 4.13 15.82 10.83
CA THR A 67 3.21 15.03 11.66
C THR A 67 3.47 13.53 11.52
N GLY A 68 3.16 12.76 12.58
CA GLY A 68 3.36 11.30 12.62
C GLY A 68 2.62 10.54 11.51
N TRP A 69 1.41 10.97 11.15
CA TRP A 69 0.64 10.42 10.02
C TRP A 69 1.24 10.80 8.65
N GLY A 70 1.80 12.01 8.55
CA GLY A 70 2.52 12.45 7.36
C GLY A 70 3.72 11.56 7.04
N ASN A 71 4.45 11.09 8.06
CA ASN A 71 5.54 10.13 7.87
C ASN A 71 5.06 8.81 7.26
N THR A 72 3.95 8.24 7.75
CA THR A 72 3.41 6.98 7.21
C THR A 72 2.89 7.12 5.79
N LEU A 73 2.26 8.26 5.46
CA LEU A 73 1.81 8.55 4.10
C LEU A 73 2.99 8.72 3.15
N VAL A 74 4.00 9.49 3.55
CA VAL A 74 5.23 9.68 2.74
C VAL A 74 5.95 8.35 2.54
N ASP A 75 6.05 7.50 3.55
CA ASP A 75 6.67 6.18 3.44
C ASP A 75 5.91 5.26 2.48
N SER A 76 4.58 5.24 2.58
CA SER A 76 3.71 4.41 1.73
C SER A 76 3.77 4.87 0.27
N LEU A 77 3.76 6.19 0.03
CA LEU A 77 3.90 6.75 -1.30
C LEU A 77 5.30 6.51 -1.86
N ALA A 78 6.35 6.67 -1.04
CA ALA A 78 7.72 6.37 -1.42
C ALA A 78 7.89 4.92 -1.84
N PHE A 79 7.29 4.00 -1.07
CA PHE A 79 7.26 2.58 -1.39
C PHE A 79 6.51 2.33 -2.70
N MET A 80 5.30 2.86 -2.87
CA MET A 80 4.50 2.64 -4.06
C MET A 80 5.19 3.15 -5.34
N ILE A 81 5.77 4.35 -5.32
CA ILE A 81 6.49 4.93 -6.46
C ILE A 81 7.71 4.07 -6.83
N PHE A 82 8.42 3.55 -5.83
CA PHE A 82 9.60 2.72 -6.06
C PHE A 82 9.25 1.29 -6.48
N GLN A 83 8.15 0.75 -5.97
CA GLN A 83 7.75 -0.65 -6.13
C GLN A 83 7.06 -0.91 -7.47
N VAL A 84 6.28 0.05 -7.99
CA VAL A 84 5.54 -0.13 -9.27
C VAL A 84 6.48 -0.45 -10.44
N PRO A 85 7.60 0.28 -10.67
CA PRO A 85 8.55 -0.05 -11.74
C PRO A 85 9.18 -1.45 -11.58
N ILE A 86 9.52 -1.84 -10.34
CA ILE A 86 10.08 -3.16 -10.03
C ILE A 86 9.06 -4.24 -10.33
N TYR A 87 7.80 -4.01 -9.97
CA TYR A 87 6.71 -4.92 -10.23
C TYR A 87 6.47 -5.12 -11.72
N VAL A 88 6.44 -4.04 -12.51
CA VAL A 88 6.38 -4.12 -13.98
C VAL A 88 7.55 -4.92 -14.55
N LEU A 89 8.78 -4.66 -14.10
CA LEU A 89 9.95 -5.40 -14.54
C LEU A 89 9.85 -6.89 -14.19
N THR A 90 9.33 -7.20 -13.00
CA THR A 90 9.12 -8.58 -12.53
C THR A 90 8.10 -9.31 -13.40
N LEU A 91 6.99 -8.66 -13.76
CA LEU A 91 5.98 -9.20 -14.66
C LEU A 91 6.55 -9.47 -16.05
N VAL A 92 7.35 -8.55 -16.59
CA VAL A 92 8.04 -8.74 -17.89
C VAL A 92 8.97 -9.96 -17.82
N ILE A 93 9.74 -10.12 -16.75
CA ILE A 93 10.64 -11.29 -16.57
C ILE A 93 9.83 -12.57 -16.39
N ALA A 94 8.69 -12.51 -15.71
CA ALA A 94 7.79 -13.66 -15.53
C ALA A 94 7.11 -14.13 -16.82
N GLY A 95 7.21 -13.34 -17.90
CA GLY A 95 6.63 -13.67 -19.21
C GLY A 95 5.25 -13.07 -19.45
N ALA A 96 4.76 -12.20 -18.58
CA ALA A 96 3.45 -11.55 -18.73
C ALA A 96 3.38 -10.73 -20.02
N ASP A 97 2.26 -10.80 -20.72
CA ASP A 97 2.07 -10.08 -21.97
C ASP A 97 1.98 -8.56 -21.74
N SER A 98 2.38 -7.78 -22.74
CA SER A 98 2.32 -6.32 -22.66
C SER A 98 0.89 -5.81 -22.44
N LYS A 99 -0.14 -6.52 -22.90
CA LYS A 99 -1.54 -6.18 -22.64
C LYS A 99 -1.94 -6.46 -21.18
N GLU A 100 -1.43 -7.53 -20.58
CA GLU A 100 -1.67 -7.89 -19.19
C GLU A 100 -1.04 -6.84 -18.26
N ILE A 101 0.20 -6.42 -18.54
CA ILE A 101 0.90 -5.36 -17.81
C ILE A 101 0.13 -4.04 -17.91
N MET A 102 -0.31 -3.65 -19.10
CA MET A 102 -1.07 -2.41 -19.28
C MET A 102 -2.44 -2.47 -18.60
N SER A 103 -3.12 -3.62 -18.68
CA SER A 103 -4.38 -3.87 -17.95
C SER A 103 -4.16 -3.77 -16.44
N LEU A 104 -3.07 -4.33 -15.92
CA LEU A 104 -2.69 -4.26 -14.50
C LEU A 104 -2.42 -2.84 -14.04
N ILE A 105 -1.66 -2.04 -14.80
CA ILE A 105 -1.38 -0.64 -14.44
C ILE A 105 -2.67 0.18 -14.48
N ALA A 106 -3.49 0.02 -15.53
CA ALA A 106 -4.73 0.77 -15.68
C ALA A 106 -5.76 0.39 -14.61
N SER A 107 -5.98 -0.90 -14.39
CA SER A 107 -6.90 -1.40 -13.37
C SER A 107 -6.41 -1.10 -11.96
N SER A 108 -5.12 -1.26 -11.66
CA SER A 108 -4.56 -0.91 -10.34
C SER A 108 -4.71 0.58 -10.05
N SER A 109 -4.51 1.44 -11.04
CA SER A 109 -4.73 2.89 -10.89
C SER A 109 -6.20 3.21 -10.62
N LEU A 110 -7.12 2.57 -11.34
CA LEU A 110 -8.56 2.77 -11.17
C LEU A 110 -9.05 2.22 -9.83
N ILE A 111 -8.54 1.06 -9.43
CA ILE A 111 -8.81 0.44 -8.14
C ILE A 111 -8.25 1.31 -7.02
N MET A 112 -7.04 1.87 -7.13
CA MET A 112 -6.51 2.80 -6.12
C MET A 112 -7.45 4.00 -5.87
N LEU A 113 -8.09 4.53 -6.92
CA LEU A 113 -9.08 5.60 -6.79
C LEU A 113 -10.34 5.16 -6.05
N VAL A 114 -10.83 3.94 -6.32
CA VAL A 114 -12.07 3.41 -5.72
C VAL A 114 -11.82 2.87 -4.30
N ILE A 115 -10.67 2.24 -4.07
CA ILE A 115 -10.34 1.48 -2.85
C ILE A 115 -9.93 2.39 -1.69
N SER A 116 -9.68 3.68 -1.97
CA SER A 116 -9.32 4.70 -0.97
C SER A 116 -10.31 4.76 0.21
N ARG A 117 -11.62 4.59 -0.04
CA ARG A 117 -12.64 4.54 1.03
C ARG A 117 -12.82 3.17 1.69
N PRO A 118 -12.97 2.06 0.94
CA PRO A 118 -13.04 0.72 1.50
C PRO A 118 -11.84 0.33 2.37
N PHE A 119 -10.64 0.78 1.99
CA PHE A 119 -9.41 0.53 2.76
C PHE A 119 -9.46 1.15 4.16
N GLY A 120 -10.00 2.37 4.27
CA GLY A 120 -10.21 3.03 5.57
C GLY A 120 -11.15 2.24 6.48
N VAL A 121 -12.27 1.76 5.92
CA VAL A 121 -13.24 0.92 6.65
C VAL A 121 -12.63 -0.41 7.08
N TYR A 122 -11.84 -1.05 6.22
CA TYR A 122 -11.12 -2.28 6.56
C TYR A 122 -10.11 -2.06 7.71
N LEU A 123 -9.33 -0.98 7.68
CA LEU A 123 -8.41 -0.66 8.77
C LEU A 123 -9.15 -0.43 10.09
N GLU A 124 -10.28 0.28 10.07
CA GLU A 124 -11.11 0.47 11.27
C GLU A 124 -11.66 -0.85 11.81
N LEU A 125 -12.10 -1.75 10.93
CA LEU A 125 -12.55 -3.09 11.32
C LEU A 125 -11.43 -3.91 11.97
N VAL A 126 -10.24 -3.93 11.36
CA VAL A 126 -9.08 -4.67 11.90
C VAL A 126 -8.62 -4.08 13.23
N ARG A 127 -8.62 -2.75 13.37
CA ARG A 127 -8.33 -2.07 14.65
C ARG A 127 -9.36 -2.39 15.72
N LYS A 128 -10.65 -2.42 15.36
CA LYS A 128 -11.74 -2.80 16.27
C LYS A 128 -11.61 -4.25 16.73
N TRP A 129 -11.25 -5.16 15.82
CA TRP A 129 -11.00 -6.56 16.13
C TRP A 129 -9.77 -6.77 17.01
N ALA A 130 -8.72 -5.98 16.79
CA ALA A 130 -7.51 -6.02 17.61
C ALA A 130 -7.69 -5.32 18.98
N GLY A 131 -8.86 -4.75 19.27
CA GLY A 131 -9.13 -4.03 20.52
C GLY A 131 -8.36 -2.72 20.65
N VAL A 132 -7.89 -2.17 19.52
CA VAL A 132 -7.07 -0.95 19.48
C VAL A 132 -7.87 0.15 18.79
N SER A 133 -8.96 0.58 19.41
CA SER A 133 -9.74 1.71 18.92
C SER A 133 -8.94 3.00 19.09
N VAL A 134 -8.63 3.68 17.99
CA VAL A 134 -8.45 5.13 18.05
C VAL A 134 -9.84 5.67 18.31
N ILE A 135 -10.21 5.82 19.58
CA ILE A 135 -11.30 6.73 19.93
C ILE A 135 -10.83 8.08 19.42
N GLU A 136 -11.54 8.58 18.41
CA GLU A 136 -11.42 9.93 17.88
C GLU A 136 -11.81 10.91 18.99
N ASN A 137 -10.90 11.10 19.94
CA ASN A 137 -11.06 12.06 21.00
C ASN A 137 -10.62 13.42 20.46
N LYS A 138 -11.58 14.13 19.85
CA LYS A 138 -11.86 15.58 19.97
C LYS A 138 -12.34 16.21 18.65
N VAL A 139 -13.62 16.01 18.35
CA VAL A 139 -14.45 17.10 17.79
C VAL A 139 -15.42 17.66 18.85
N VAL A 140 -15.45 17.10 20.08
CA VAL A 140 -16.27 17.61 21.19
C VAL A 140 -15.52 18.64 22.07
N LYS A 141 -14.78 19.58 21.48
CA LYS A 141 -14.25 20.73 22.26
C LYS A 141 -14.31 22.06 21.50
N ALA A 142 -15.29 22.22 20.62
CA ALA A 142 -15.61 23.51 20.00
C ALA A 142 -17.07 23.95 20.24
N ASP A 143 -17.84 23.20 21.07
CA ASP A 143 -19.26 23.48 21.32
C ASP A 143 -19.58 23.72 22.81
N SER A 144 -18.55 24.06 23.59
CA SER A 144 -18.70 24.38 25.02
C SER A 144 -18.05 25.72 25.37
N MET A 145 -18.32 26.75 24.56
CA MET A 145 -18.19 28.13 25.03
C MET A 145 -19.59 28.76 25.01
N PRO A 146 -20.21 28.97 26.18
CA PRO A 146 -21.47 29.70 26.27
C PRO A 146 -21.26 31.16 25.82
N ILE A 147 -22.29 31.68 25.17
CA ILE A 147 -22.45 33.06 24.73
C ILE A 147 -22.89 33.86 25.96
N ASP A 148 -21.93 34.38 26.72
CA ASP A 148 -22.20 35.34 27.79
C ASP A 148 -20.96 36.25 27.99
#